data_AF-A0A3L7SYU4-F1
#
_entry.id   AF-A0A3L7SYU4-F1
#
_cell.length_a   1.000
_cell.length_b   1.000
_cell.length_c   1.000
_cell.angle_alpha   90.00
_cell.angle_beta   90.00
_cell.angle_gamma   90.00
#
_symmetry.space_group_name_H-M   'P 1'
#
loop_
_entity.id
_entity.type
_entity.pdbx_description
1 polymer ?
#
loop_
_entity_poly.entity_id
_entity_poly.type
_entity_poly.pdbx_seq_one_letter_code
_entity_poly.pdbx_strand_id
1 'polypeptide(L)'
;MIGPIVAKNAMATLRAKLSQDDFGSFQDFGLANSYLNPGIAGTFNTSGGARLLVPSGDWCWMRPGFIFDNPNTPADEGAIDIFSANRTRQQYGLPYVNLPMANEIHEGYSFSPDPALPEALYGIPYNGRKHPLFTNSTAASALANPLSQRLLEPAVTFTQAERSYPQGPQTYGNSVLPPGKPQYYWDCMFRRSAGRVQVAVFVYRVAAPGGDLRNYTVGRIAPALVGTAPPGLPLGSFDADQFTPPIPFVYYAPTPGTNVSWPNRTTTSASGIDTTNGYSQFPTADEIPNTHRNTPFGPGRIWDDWMAPGQIWIDQNANVLEVLRGRMVAGAAGSAFPSQGPVKLQRPIPVVPAAPVNGFWIKDPFIAGNAATPPFHAGIGAIWFVPNTDRFGNVITPVYATVEEL
;
A
#
# COMPACT_ATOMS: atom_id res chain seq x y z
N MET A 1 22.04 11.73 -8.71
CA MET A 1 20.95 11.11 -7.93
C MET A 1 19.70 11.95 -8.11
N ILE A 2 18.70 11.45 -8.83
CA ILE A 2 17.48 12.21 -9.19
C ILE A 2 16.30 11.87 -8.25
N GLY A 3 16.25 10.66 -7.70
CA GLY A 3 15.17 10.20 -6.82
C GLY A 3 14.82 11.13 -5.66
N PRO A 4 15.79 11.57 -4.84
CA PRO A 4 15.52 12.52 -3.75
C PRO A 4 14.99 13.89 -4.22
N ILE A 5 15.34 14.32 -5.43
CA ILE A 5 14.85 15.59 -6.01
C ILE A 5 13.37 15.43 -6.39
N VAL A 6 13.02 14.32 -7.05
CA VAL A 6 11.63 14.00 -7.40
C VAL A 6 10.78 13.85 -6.14
N ALA A 7 11.27 13.15 -5.11
CA ALA A 7 10.54 12.98 -3.85
C ALA A 7 10.30 14.30 -3.12
N LYS A 8 11.29 15.22 -3.10
CA LYS A 8 11.10 16.56 -2.54
C LYS A 8 10.09 17.38 -3.33
N ASN A 9 10.10 17.28 -4.66
CA ASN A 9 9.08 17.94 -5.50
C ASN A 9 7.69 17.36 -5.23
N ALA A 10 7.55 16.03 -5.15
CA ALA A 10 6.32 15.35 -4.77
C ALA A 10 5.80 15.82 -3.40
N MET A 11 6.66 15.85 -2.38
CA MET A 11 6.30 16.36 -1.05
C MET A 11 5.88 17.82 -1.08
N ALA A 12 6.53 18.67 -1.89
CA ALA A 12 6.11 20.06 -2.06
C ALA A 12 4.74 20.17 -2.74
N THR A 13 4.47 19.35 -3.76
CA THR A 13 3.18 19.27 -4.44
C THR A 13 2.07 18.79 -3.49
N LEU A 14 2.35 17.78 -2.66
CA LEU A 14 1.42 17.31 -1.63
C LEU A 14 1.12 18.42 -0.60
N ARG A 15 2.17 19.03 -0.03
CA ARG A 15 2.07 20.12 0.97
C ARG A 15 1.41 21.39 0.43
N ALA A 16 1.38 21.58 -0.89
CA ALA A 16 0.67 22.70 -1.51
C ALA A 16 -0.87 22.55 -1.43
N LYS A 17 -1.38 21.32 -1.32
CA LYS A 17 -2.82 21.02 -1.27
C LYS A 17 -3.28 20.40 0.06
N LEU A 18 -2.36 19.87 0.85
CA LEU A 18 -2.63 19.12 2.07
C LEU A 18 -1.82 19.65 3.25
N SER A 19 -2.40 19.55 4.42
CA SER A 19 -1.80 19.84 5.73
C SER A 19 -2.15 18.73 6.72
N GLN A 20 -1.40 18.65 7.82
CA GLN A 20 -1.69 17.74 8.94
C GLN A 20 -3.18 17.80 9.37
N ASP A 21 -3.73 19.01 9.44
CA ASP A 21 -5.09 19.25 9.92
C ASP A 21 -6.18 18.81 8.93
N ASP A 22 -5.85 18.43 7.69
CA ASP A 22 -6.81 17.85 6.75
C ASP A 22 -7.18 16.41 7.10
N PHE A 23 -6.33 15.72 7.86
CA PHE A 23 -6.51 14.33 8.22
C PHE A 23 -7.17 14.20 9.59
N GLY A 24 -8.01 13.19 9.70
CA GLY A 24 -8.73 12.88 10.92
C GLY A 24 -8.39 11.50 11.44
N SER A 25 -9.30 11.00 12.25
CA SER A 25 -9.31 9.64 12.76
C SER A 25 -10.61 8.96 12.40
N PHE A 26 -10.63 7.64 12.42
CA PHE A 26 -11.88 6.91 12.26
C PHE A 26 -12.88 7.19 13.42
N GLN A 27 -12.40 7.62 14.59
CA GLN A 27 -13.25 8.03 15.73
C GLN A 27 -14.08 9.28 15.41
N ASP A 28 -13.58 10.16 14.55
CA ASP A 28 -14.36 11.34 14.09
C ASP A 28 -15.61 10.95 13.31
N PHE A 29 -15.68 9.70 12.84
CA PHE A 29 -16.83 9.13 12.13
C PHE A 29 -17.76 8.33 13.05
N GLY A 30 -17.56 8.36 14.37
CA GLY A 30 -18.48 7.75 15.35
C GLY A 30 -18.04 6.39 15.91
N LEU A 31 -16.79 5.99 15.66
CA LEU A 31 -16.28 4.73 16.22
C LEU A 31 -15.92 4.84 17.70
N ALA A 32 -16.27 3.78 18.43
CA ALA A 32 -15.79 3.60 19.79
C ALA A 32 -14.26 3.47 19.81
N ASN A 33 -13.65 4.06 20.84
CA ASN A 33 -12.21 3.94 21.10
C ASN A 33 -11.82 2.46 21.15
N SER A 34 -11.07 2.02 20.14
CA SER A 34 -10.63 0.64 19.98
C SER A 34 -9.30 0.62 19.24
N TYR A 35 -8.55 -0.47 19.37
CA TYR A 35 -7.40 -0.70 18.50
C TYR A 35 -7.94 -1.01 17.12
N LEU A 36 -7.70 -0.10 16.18
CA LEU A 36 -8.17 -0.26 14.82
C LEU A 36 -7.20 -1.16 14.07
N ASN A 37 -7.75 -2.07 13.28
CA ASN A 37 -7.00 -2.89 12.33
C ASN A 37 -7.56 -2.57 10.94
N PRO A 38 -7.04 -1.55 10.23
CA PRO A 38 -7.49 -1.28 8.87
C PRO A 38 -6.97 -2.40 7.96
N GLY A 39 -7.71 -3.51 7.92
CA GLY A 39 -7.62 -4.52 6.87
C GLY A 39 -8.50 -4.09 5.70
N ILE A 40 -7.97 -4.21 4.50
CA ILE A 40 -8.64 -3.89 3.24
C ILE A 40 -9.59 -5.04 2.86
N ALA A 41 -10.70 -4.73 2.19
CA ALA A 41 -11.79 -5.62 1.77
C ALA A 41 -12.80 -6.04 2.86
N GLY A 42 -13.26 -5.08 3.68
CA GLY A 42 -14.42 -5.16 4.58
C GLY A 42 -14.47 -6.34 5.56
N THR A 43 -13.38 -7.09 5.66
CA THR A 43 -13.13 -8.09 6.68
C THR A 43 -11.81 -7.74 7.34
N PHE A 44 -11.87 -7.55 8.65
CA PHE A 44 -10.77 -7.23 9.56
C PHE A 44 -9.68 -8.34 9.65
N ASN A 45 -9.60 -9.24 8.67
CA ASN A 45 -8.68 -10.36 8.60
C ASN A 45 -8.56 -10.84 7.15
N THR A 46 -7.37 -10.74 6.54
CA THR A 46 -7.02 -11.76 5.56
C THR A 46 -6.88 -13.07 6.34
N SER A 47 -7.58 -14.13 5.95
CA SER A 47 -7.42 -15.44 6.61
C SER A 47 -5.94 -15.86 6.54
N GLY A 48 -5.22 -15.74 7.67
CA GLY A 48 -3.80 -16.11 7.81
C GLY A 48 -2.77 -14.96 7.78
N GLY A 49 -3.19 -13.71 7.57
CA GLY A 49 -2.30 -12.54 7.53
C GLY A 49 -2.08 -11.86 8.89
N ALA A 50 -1.05 -11.03 8.96
CA ALA A 50 -0.73 -10.20 10.13
C ALA A 50 -1.82 -9.18 10.43
N ARG A 51 -2.30 -9.12 11.69
CA ARG A 51 -3.17 -8.02 12.17
C ARG A 51 -2.32 -6.79 12.49
N LEU A 52 -2.51 -5.71 11.76
CA LEU A 52 -1.85 -4.42 12.04
C LEU A 52 -2.74 -3.58 12.94
N LEU A 53 -2.68 -3.85 14.23
CA LEU A 53 -3.39 -3.05 15.24
C LEU A 53 -2.69 -1.71 15.42
N VAL A 54 -3.44 -0.62 15.56
CA VAL A 54 -2.93 0.71 15.91
C VAL A 54 -3.73 1.32 17.06
N PRO A 55 -3.13 2.22 17.87
CA PRO A 55 -3.89 2.93 18.91
C PRO A 55 -5.07 3.71 18.34
N SER A 56 -6.11 3.88 19.16
CA SER A 56 -7.25 4.75 18.84
C SER A 56 -6.76 6.14 18.43
N GLY A 57 -7.32 6.70 17.36
CA GLY A 57 -6.86 7.93 16.73
C GLY A 57 -5.89 7.71 15.56
N ASP A 58 -5.01 6.72 15.66
CA ASP A 58 -4.02 6.43 14.62
C ASP A 58 -4.57 5.44 13.57
N TRP A 59 -3.88 5.31 12.44
CA TRP A 59 -4.21 4.39 11.35
C TRP A 59 -2.94 3.98 10.61
N CYS A 60 -2.90 2.74 10.11
CA CYS A 60 -1.73 2.18 9.42
C CYS A 60 -1.49 2.86 8.06
N TRP A 61 -0.54 2.38 7.27
CA TRP A 61 -0.41 2.87 5.89
C TRP A 61 -1.70 2.64 5.12
N MET A 62 -2.18 3.70 4.46
CA MET A 62 -3.36 3.71 3.61
C MET A 62 -3.02 4.33 2.27
N ARG A 63 -3.36 3.64 1.19
CA ARG A 63 -3.19 4.16 -0.17
C ARG A 63 -4.34 5.10 -0.54
N PRO A 64 -4.07 6.20 -1.27
CA PRO A 64 -5.12 7.00 -1.89
C PRO A 64 -5.98 6.20 -2.86
N GLY A 65 -7.17 6.74 -3.16
CA GLY A 65 -7.98 6.24 -4.26
C GLY A 65 -7.40 6.61 -5.63
N PHE A 66 -7.77 5.85 -6.65
CA PHE A 66 -7.46 6.11 -8.05
C PHE A 66 -8.76 6.25 -8.85
N ILE A 67 -8.77 7.22 -9.76
CA ILE A 67 -9.81 7.40 -10.77
C ILE A 67 -9.23 6.98 -12.11
N PHE A 68 -9.90 6.07 -12.81
CA PHE A 68 -9.45 5.54 -14.09
C PHE A 68 -10.38 6.00 -15.20
N ASP A 69 -9.80 6.53 -16.27
CA ASP A 69 -10.57 6.97 -17.42
C ASP A 69 -11.02 5.80 -18.31
N ASN A 70 -11.94 6.07 -19.23
CA ASN A 70 -12.26 5.20 -20.34
C ASN A 70 -11.04 5.13 -21.30
N PRO A 71 -10.55 3.93 -21.66
CA PRO A 71 -9.40 3.77 -22.56
C PRO A 71 -9.58 4.43 -23.94
N ASN A 72 -10.81 4.76 -24.33
CA ASN A 72 -11.14 5.40 -25.61
C ASN A 72 -11.13 6.93 -25.57
N THR A 73 -11.09 7.56 -24.39
CA THR A 73 -11.01 9.01 -24.21
C THR A 73 -10.01 9.37 -23.10
N PRO A 74 -8.74 8.93 -23.20
CA PRO A 74 -7.78 9.02 -22.11
C PRO A 74 -7.37 10.48 -21.85
N ALA A 75 -8.00 11.10 -20.87
CA ALA A 75 -7.58 12.37 -20.32
C ALA A 75 -6.81 12.14 -19.00
N ASP A 76 -7.34 11.34 -18.07
CA ASP A 76 -6.82 11.27 -16.68
C ASP A 76 -6.79 9.83 -16.09
N GLU A 77 -6.26 8.85 -16.83
CA GLU A 77 -6.22 7.44 -16.38
C GLU A 77 -5.25 7.19 -15.20
N GLY A 78 -5.77 7.20 -13.98
CA GLY A 78 -4.98 7.01 -12.77
C GLY A 78 -4.69 8.30 -12.01
N ALA A 79 -5.57 9.29 -12.07
CA ALA A 79 -5.51 10.41 -11.12
C ALA A 79 -5.71 9.90 -9.69
N ILE A 80 -4.99 10.50 -8.73
CA ILE A 80 -5.12 10.18 -7.30
C ILE A 80 -6.28 10.98 -6.71
N ASP A 81 -7.12 10.34 -5.90
CA ASP A 81 -8.15 10.92 -5.03
C ASP A 81 -7.82 10.55 -3.58
N ILE A 82 -7.25 11.50 -2.82
CA ILE A 82 -6.65 11.25 -1.50
C ILE A 82 -7.66 10.64 -0.52
N PHE A 83 -8.88 11.17 -0.50
CA PHE A 83 -9.91 10.81 0.47
C PHE A 83 -11.01 9.93 -0.12
N SER A 84 -10.85 9.48 -1.38
CA SER A 84 -11.87 8.71 -2.10
C SER A 84 -13.22 9.44 -2.17
N ALA A 85 -13.16 10.76 -2.36
CA ALA A 85 -14.33 11.63 -2.44
C ALA A 85 -15.26 11.19 -3.58
N ASN A 86 -14.72 10.89 -4.77
CA ASN A 86 -15.56 10.53 -5.92
C ASN A 86 -16.34 9.22 -5.69
N ARG A 87 -15.74 8.24 -4.98
CA ARG A 87 -16.39 6.97 -4.62
C ARG A 87 -17.51 7.21 -3.62
N THR A 88 -17.25 8.05 -2.62
CA THR A 88 -18.25 8.45 -1.63
C THR A 88 -19.44 9.14 -2.32
N ARG A 89 -19.18 10.09 -3.23
CA ARG A 89 -20.24 10.76 -4.02
C ARG A 89 -21.08 9.79 -4.85
N GLN A 90 -20.44 8.80 -5.48
CA GLN A 90 -21.15 7.76 -6.24
C GLN A 90 -22.13 6.97 -5.37
N GLN A 91 -21.71 6.55 -4.17
CA GLN A 91 -22.53 5.72 -3.27
C GLN A 91 -23.75 6.46 -2.72
N TYR A 92 -23.65 7.79 -2.57
CA TYR A 92 -24.73 8.63 -2.07
C TYR A 92 -25.52 9.38 -3.16
N GLY A 93 -25.33 9.03 -4.44
CA GLY A 93 -26.11 9.59 -5.54
C GLY A 93 -25.89 11.09 -5.81
N LEU A 94 -24.71 11.61 -5.46
CA LEU A 94 -24.32 12.99 -5.74
C LEU A 94 -23.81 13.22 -7.16
N PRO A 95 -23.49 14.46 -7.57
CA PRO A 95 -22.61 14.68 -8.70
C PRO A 95 -21.25 13.98 -8.49
N TYR A 96 -20.95 12.99 -9.32
CA TYR A 96 -19.67 12.29 -9.37
C TYR A 96 -19.20 12.17 -10.82
N VAL A 97 -17.89 11.94 -11.00
CA VAL A 97 -17.33 11.57 -12.29
C VAL A 97 -17.56 10.09 -12.50
N ASN A 98 -18.38 9.72 -13.50
CA ASN A 98 -18.75 8.33 -13.77
C ASN A 98 -17.61 7.55 -14.45
N LEU A 99 -16.59 7.26 -13.65
CA LEU A 99 -15.38 6.58 -14.04
C LEU A 99 -15.12 5.39 -13.11
N PRO A 100 -14.49 4.32 -13.62
CA PRO A 100 -13.99 3.27 -12.76
C PRO A 100 -13.05 3.83 -11.69
N MET A 101 -13.09 3.25 -10.49
CA MET A 101 -12.28 3.68 -9.36
C MET A 101 -11.70 2.49 -8.61
N ALA A 102 -10.62 2.77 -7.88
CA ALA A 102 -10.07 1.89 -6.87
C ALA A 102 -9.78 2.70 -5.61
N ASN A 103 -9.92 2.09 -4.44
CA ASN A 103 -9.72 2.76 -3.17
C ASN A 103 -9.40 1.75 -2.06
N GLU A 104 -8.67 2.21 -1.05
CA GLU A 104 -8.14 1.35 0.00
C GLU A 104 -9.22 0.60 0.78
N ILE A 105 -10.42 1.18 0.92
CA ILE A 105 -11.54 0.55 1.63
C ILE A 105 -12.73 0.43 0.69
N HIS A 106 -12.61 -0.36 -0.39
CA HIS A 106 -13.62 -0.43 -1.47
C HIS A 106 -15.00 -0.93 -1.03
N GLU A 107 -15.08 -1.76 0.00
CA GLU A 107 -16.33 -2.21 0.62
C GLU A 107 -16.95 -1.14 1.53
N GLY A 108 -16.17 -0.12 1.88
CA GLY A 108 -16.55 0.91 2.82
C GLY A 108 -16.38 0.45 4.27
N TYR A 109 -15.94 1.38 5.11
CA TYR A 109 -15.88 1.20 6.54
C TYR A 109 -17.17 1.72 7.15
N SER A 110 -18.07 0.81 7.55
CA SER A 110 -19.37 1.24 8.09
C SER A 110 -19.24 1.82 9.50
N PHE A 111 -19.88 2.97 9.73
CA PHE A 111 -19.92 3.64 11.03
C PHE A 111 -21.34 4.00 11.49
N SER A 112 -22.36 3.49 10.78
CA SER A 112 -23.75 3.59 11.23
C SER A 112 -24.19 2.33 11.97
N PRO A 113 -24.92 2.48 13.08
CA PRO A 113 -25.56 1.36 13.75
C PRO A 113 -26.77 0.82 12.98
N ASP A 114 -27.25 1.54 11.95
CA ASP A 114 -28.41 1.14 11.14
C ASP A 114 -27.96 0.31 9.91
N PRO A 115 -28.26 -1.00 9.86
CA PRO A 115 -27.93 -1.85 8.73
C PRO A 115 -28.73 -1.52 7.45
N ALA A 116 -29.81 -0.74 7.53
CA ALA A 116 -30.62 -0.35 6.38
C ALA A 116 -30.06 0.85 5.61
N LEU A 117 -29.19 1.65 6.23
CA LEU A 117 -28.51 2.80 5.64
C LEU A 117 -27.02 2.77 6.04
N PRO A 118 -26.22 1.87 5.44
CA PRO A 118 -24.82 1.71 5.82
C PRO A 118 -24.04 2.97 5.46
N GLU A 119 -23.85 3.83 6.46
CA GLU A 119 -22.94 4.95 6.40
C GLU A 119 -21.52 4.44 6.38
N ALA A 120 -20.74 4.77 5.34
CA ALA A 120 -19.41 4.19 5.19
C ALA A 120 -18.36 5.17 4.69
N LEU A 121 -17.14 5.01 5.21
CA LEU A 121 -15.94 5.72 4.76
C LEU A 121 -15.16 4.81 3.79
N TYR A 122 -14.89 5.30 2.58
CA TYR A 122 -14.25 4.49 1.54
C TYR A 122 -12.73 4.73 1.40
N GLY A 123 -12.19 5.76 2.05
CA GLY A 123 -10.79 6.16 1.90
C GLY A 123 -10.11 6.52 3.21
N ILE A 124 -9.07 7.35 3.12
CA ILE A 124 -8.31 7.84 4.26
C ILE A 124 -9.21 8.70 5.16
N PRO A 125 -9.17 8.55 6.50
CA PRO A 125 -9.92 9.42 7.40
C PRO A 125 -9.48 10.89 7.29
N TYR A 126 -10.44 11.78 7.09
CA TYR A 126 -10.23 13.24 7.03
C TYR A 126 -10.79 13.94 8.27
N ASN A 127 -10.32 15.16 8.51
CA ASN A 127 -10.77 15.98 9.63
C ASN A 127 -12.17 16.53 9.36
N GLY A 128 -13.19 15.85 9.89
CA GLY A 128 -14.58 16.26 9.75
C GLY A 128 -14.93 17.60 10.42
N ARG A 129 -14.05 18.21 11.23
CA ARG A 129 -14.23 19.59 11.75
C ARG A 129 -13.73 20.63 10.77
N LYS A 130 -12.57 20.39 10.13
CA LYS A 130 -11.95 21.29 9.14
C LYS A 130 -12.68 21.26 7.80
N HIS A 131 -13.10 20.06 7.41
CA HIS A 131 -13.98 19.80 6.29
C HIS A 131 -15.36 19.53 6.88
N PRO A 132 -16.03 20.58 7.40
CA PRO A 132 -17.25 20.42 8.13
C PRO A 132 -18.30 19.78 7.24
N LEU A 133 -19.11 18.96 7.88
CA LEU A 133 -20.35 18.46 7.32
C LEU A 133 -21.41 19.61 7.16
N PHE A 134 -21.10 20.81 7.70
CA PHE A 134 -21.75 22.14 7.69
C PHE A 134 -22.81 22.53 8.74
N THR A 135 -22.88 23.86 8.94
CA THR A 135 -23.39 24.67 10.08
C THR A 135 -24.68 25.44 9.81
N ASN A 136 -25.43 25.15 8.74
CA ASN A 136 -26.67 25.87 8.39
C ASN A 136 -27.85 24.92 8.18
N SER A 137 -28.83 24.99 9.09
CA SER A 137 -29.96 24.06 9.25
C SER A 137 -30.99 24.08 8.12
N THR A 138 -30.94 25.06 7.21
CA THR A 138 -32.08 25.33 6.30
C THR A 138 -31.99 24.63 4.94
N ALA A 139 -30.80 24.17 4.54
CA ALA A 139 -30.61 23.34 3.34
C ALA A 139 -30.63 21.82 3.62
N ALA A 140 -30.65 21.43 4.90
CA ALA A 140 -30.69 20.05 5.38
C ALA A 140 -32.07 19.38 5.23
N SER A 141 -33.12 20.11 4.85
CA SER A 141 -34.51 19.61 4.85
C SER A 141 -34.90 18.82 3.60
N ALA A 142 -34.10 18.86 2.53
CA ALA A 142 -34.40 18.15 1.28
C ALA A 142 -33.77 16.74 1.18
N LEU A 143 -32.94 16.37 2.16
CA LEU A 143 -32.24 15.08 2.21
C LEU A 143 -32.49 14.46 3.59
N ALA A 144 -33.25 13.37 3.63
CA ALA A 144 -33.83 12.82 4.87
C ALA A 144 -32.82 12.25 5.89
N ASN A 145 -31.52 12.29 5.59
CA ASN A 145 -30.48 11.69 6.44
C ASN A 145 -29.32 12.70 6.66
N PRO A 146 -28.89 12.97 7.92
CA PRO A 146 -27.71 13.78 8.27
C PRO A 146 -26.39 13.37 7.58
N LEU A 147 -26.34 12.23 6.89
CA LEU A 147 -25.28 11.84 5.95
C LEU A 147 -25.07 12.68 4.74
N SER A 148 -26.15 13.29 4.23
CA SER A 148 -26.04 14.03 2.98
C SER A 148 -25.26 15.34 3.12
N GLN A 149 -24.81 15.60 4.35
CA GLN A 149 -23.99 16.69 4.82
C GLN A 149 -22.48 16.37 4.68
N ARG A 150 -22.10 15.09 4.48
CA ARG A 150 -20.68 14.63 4.38
C ARG A 150 -20.10 14.66 2.97
N LEU A 151 -20.72 15.46 2.12
CA LEU A 151 -20.83 15.20 0.68
C LEU A 151 -20.02 16.19 -0.19
N LEU A 152 -19.38 17.19 0.41
CA LEU A 152 -18.62 18.21 -0.32
C LEU A 152 -17.10 18.05 -0.32
N GLU A 153 -16.41 17.70 0.77
CA GLU A 153 -14.93 17.74 0.79
C GLU A 153 -14.33 16.84 1.89
N PRO A 154 -13.05 16.44 1.78
CA PRO A 154 -12.05 16.94 0.83
C PRO A 154 -11.93 16.16 -0.48
N ALA A 155 -12.21 16.83 -1.61
CA ALA A 155 -11.90 16.34 -2.95
C ALA A 155 -10.51 16.78 -3.39
N VAL A 156 -9.48 16.30 -2.69
CA VAL A 156 -8.08 16.59 -3.02
C VAL A 156 -7.59 15.56 -4.04
N THR A 157 -7.36 16.01 -5.27
CA THR A 157 -6.88 15.16 -6.35
C THR A 157 -5.52 15.59 -6.88
N PHE A 158 -4.78 14.62 -7.42
CA PHE A 158 -3.55 14.84 -8.16
C PHE A 158 -3.63 14.18 -9.53
N THR A 159 -3.45 14.97 -10.58
CA THR A 159 -3.44 14.46 -11.96
C THR A 159 -2.18 13.65 -12.22
N GLN A 160 -2.16 12.86 -13.30
CA GLN A 160 -0.94 12.17 -13.72
C GLN A 160 0.23 13.14 -13.97
N ALA A 161 -0.05 14.32 -14.50
CA ALA A 161 1.00 15.30 -14.80
C ALA A 161 1.62 15.87 -13.53
N GLU A 162 0.83 16.12 -12.49
CA GLU A 162 1.33 16.53 -11.17
C GLU A 162 2.21 15.44 -10.55
N ARG A 163 1.91 14.17 -10.85
CA ARG A 163 2.67 12.99 -10.43
C ARG A 163 3.95 12.75 -11.23
N SER A 164 4.17 13.52 -12.29
CA SER A 164 5.25 13.29 -13.26
C SER A 164 6.41 14.28 -13.05
N TYR A 165 7.65 13.84 -13.28
CA TYR A 165 8.84 14.69 -13.14
C TYR A 165 9.84 14.49 -14.28
N PRO A 166 10.37 15.58 -14.88
CA PRO A 166 9.94 16.97 -14.71
C PRO A 166 8.47 17.17 -15.10
N GLN A 167 7.77 18.05 -14.38
CA GLN A 167 6.40 18.42 -14.72
C GLN A 167 6.41 19.17 -16.06
N GLY A 168 5.58 18.72 -17.00
CA GLY A 168 5.43 19.33 -18.32
C GLY A 168 3.96 19.49 -18.70
N PRO A 169 3.64 20.30 -19.72
CA PRO A 169 2.27 20.46 -20.20
C PRO A 169 1.71 19.12 -20.69
N GLN A 170 0.51 18.74 -20.22
CA GLN A 170 -0.21 17.57 -20.74
C GLN A 170 -0.52 17.79 -22.21
N THR A 171 0.09 17.00 -23.08
CA THR A 171 -0.30 16.96 -24.49
C THR A 171 -1.38 15.89 -24.62
N TYR A 172 -2.63 16.28 -24.38
CA TYR A 172 -3.79 15.41 -24.55
C TYR A 172 -3.87 14.92 -26.01
N GLY A 173 -4.03 13.61 -26.22
CA GLY A 173 -4.27 13.02 -27.54
C GLY A 173 -3.04 12.80 -28.43
N ASN A 174 -1.80 13.01 -27.94
CA ASN A 174 -0.59 12.72 -28.71
C ASN A 174 0.23 11.60 -28.06
N SER A 175 0.32 10.45 -28.74
CA SER A 175 1.02 9.25 -28.26
C SER A 175 2.55 9.39 -28.27
N VAL A 176 3.09 10.45 -28.87
CA VAL A 176 4.53 10.70 -29.04
C VAL A 176 4.92 11.99 -28.33
N LEU A 177 5.76 11.86 -27.30
CA LEU A 177 6.16 13.00 -26.46
C LEU A 177 7.29 13.85 -27.10
N PRO A 178 7.29 15.19 -26.95
CA PRO A 178 8.39 16.09 -27.35
C PRO A 178 9.58 16.06 -26.36
N PRO A 179 10.79 16.57 -26.70
CA PRO A 179 11.95 16.61 -25.78
C PRO A 179 11.69 17.49 -24.55
N GLY A 180 12.02 17.02 -23.33
CA GLY A 180 11.66 17.68 -22.04
C GLY A 180 10.69 16.88 -21.15
N LYS A 181 10.66 15.55 -21.35
CA LYS A 181 9.62 14.60 -20.93
C LYS A 181 9.67 14.25 -19.44
N PRO A 182 8.54 13.86 -18.83
CA PRO A 182 8.57 13.18 -17.55
C PRO A 182 9.33 11.86 -17.67
N GLN A 183 10.36 11.69 -16.85
CA GLN A 183 11.19 10.49 -16.78
C GLN A 183 10.90 9.67 -15.53
N TYR A 184 10.30 10.33 -14.53
CA TYR A 184 10.01 9.77 -13.23
C TYR A 184 8.57 10.07 -12.89
N TYR A 185 7.98 9.16 -12.14
CA TYR A 185 6.65 9.28 -11.59
C TYR A 185 6.75 9.04 -10.09
N TRP A 186 5.77 9.57 -9.37
CA TRP A 186 5.64 9.32 -7.95
C TRP A 186 4.22 8.92 -7.56
N ASP A 187 4.18 8.08 -6.53
CA ASP A 187 2.96 7.73 -5.80
C ASP A 187 3.20 7.84 -4.32
N CYS A 188 2.11 7.88 -3.57
CA CYS A 188 2.18 8.05 -2.13
C CYS A 188 1.22 7.14 -1.38
N MET A 189 1.50 7.01 -0.09
CA MET A 189 0.59 6.45 0.90
C MET A 189 0.74 7.25 2.19
N PHE A 190 -0.29 7.24 3.02
CA PHE A 190 -0.34 8.03 4.24
C PHE A 190 -0.44 7.11 5.44
N ARG A 191 0.04 7.55 6.59
CA ARG A 191 -0.17 6.88 7.88
C ARG A 191 -0.42 7.95 8.93
N ARG A 192 -1.21 7.66 9.97
CA ARG A 192 -1.23 8.47 11.18
C ARG A 192 -0.61 7.70 12.33
N SER A 193 0.42 8.28 12.95
CA SER A 193 1.16 7.68 14.05
C SER A 193 1.46 8.73 15.11
N ALA A 194 1.10 8.45 16.36
CA ALA A 194 1.23 9.38 17.48
C ALA A 194 0.59 10.75 17.18
N GLY A 195 -0.56 10.73 16.50
CA GLY A 195 -1.31 11.94 16.14
C GLY A 195 -0.78 12.71 14.93
N ARG A 196 0.37 12.33 14.37
CA ARG A 196 0.98 12.97 13.19
C ARG A 196 0.76 12.15 11.93
N VAL A 197 0.49 12.84 10.82
CA VAL A 197 0.37 12.26 9.48
C VAL A 197 1.75 12.17 8.85
N GLN A 198 2.11 10.97 8.45
CA GLN A 198 3.30 10.68 7.67
C GLN A 198 2.89 10.36 6.24
N VAL A 199 3.72 10.79 5.30
CA VAL A 199 3.60 10.48 3.88
C VAL A 199 4.81 9.64 3.48
N ALA A 200 4.53 8.49 2.90
CA ALA A 200 5.51 7.74 2.14
C ALA A 200 5.40 8.13 0.66
N VAL A 201 6.51 8.48 0.02
CA VAL A 201 6.59 8.76 -1.41
C VAL A 201 7.48 7.71 -2.07
N PHE A 202 6.95 7.06 -3.09
CA PHE A 202 7.69 6.15 -3.97
C PHE A 202 7.97 6.85 -5.29
N VAL A 203 9.24 6.87 -5.69
CA VAL A 203 9.68 7.40 -6.98
C VAL A 203 10.15 6.25 -7.83
N TYR A 204 9.66 6.22 -9.06
CA TYR A 204 10.02 5.19 -10.04
C TYR A 204 10.12 5.80 -11.42
N ARG A 205 10.83 5.11 -12.31
CA ARG A 205 10.84 5.40 -13.75
C ARG A 205 10.04 4.35 -14.48
N VAL A 206 9.50 4.71 -15.63
CA VAL A 206 8.70 3.82 -16.47
C VAL A 206 9.30 3.76 -17.87
N ALA A 207 9.41 2.55 -18.42
CA ALA A 207 9.75 2.28 -19.81
C ALA A 207 8.65 1.44 -20.46
N ALA A 208 8.12 1.89 -21.60
CA ALA A 208 7.10 1.12 -22.32
C ALA A 208 7.71 -0.15 -22.94
N PRO A 209 6.89 -1.19 -23.22
CA PRO A 209 7.34 -2.35 -23.99
C PRO A 209 8.01 -1.92 -25.30
N GLY A 210 9.18 -2.48 -25.60
CA GLY A 210 9.95 -2.11 -26.79
C GLY A 210 10.81 -0.84 -26.64
N GLY A 211 10.80 -0.19 -25.46
CA GLY A 211 11.61 1.00 -25.17
C GLY A 211 11.00 2.31 -25.66
N ASP A 212 9.76 2.27 -26.14
CA ASP A 212 9.02 3.46 -26.57
C ASP A 212 8.82 4.44 -25.40
N LEU A 213 8.83 5.74 -25.72
CA LEU A 213 8.56 6.81 -24.76
C LEU A 213 7.10 7.26 -24.91
N ARG A 214 6.24 6.76 -24.01
CA ARG A 214 4.80 7.11 -23.94
C ARG A 214 4.46 7.74 -22.60
N ASN A 215 3.36 8.49 -22.55
CA ASN A 215 2.80 8.90 -21.26
C ASN A 215 2.46 7.65 -20.45
N TYR A 216 2.97 7.58 -19.23
CA TYR A 216 2.60 6.51 -18.32
C TYR A 216 1.23 6.79 -17.71
N THR A 217 0.32 5.84 -17.85
CA THR A 217 -0.97 5.82 -17.16
C THR A 217 -1.01 4.65 -16.19
N VAL A 218 -1.62 4.85 -15.03
CA VAL A 218 -1.78 3.77 -14.06
C VAL A 218 -3.10 3.09 -14.34
N GLY A 219 -3.07 1.85 -14.82
CA GLY A 219 -4.26 1.06 -15.06
C GLY A 219 -4.71 0.28 -13.81
N ARG A 220 -6.01 -0.06 -13.76
CA ARG A 220 -6.57 -0.97 -12.74
C ARG A 220 -5.88 -2.32 -12.74
N ILE A 221 -5.68 -2.93 -11.58
CA ILE A 221 -5.21 -4.32 -11.49
C ILE A 221 -6.14 -5.23 -12.33
N ALA A 222 -5.57 -6.00 -13.24
CA ALA A 222 -6.35 -6.94 -14.03
C ALA A 222 -6.63 -8.21 -13.21
N PRO A 223 -7.87 -8.74 -13.14
CA PRO A 223 -8.18 -9.96 -12.38
C PRO A 223 -7.33 -11.17 -12.79
N ALA A 224 -6.94 -11.25 -14.07
CA ALA A 224 -6.08 -12.32 -14.59
C ALA A 224 -4.64 -12.27 -14.03
N LEU A 225 -4.20 -11.09 -13.59
CA LEU A 225 -2.95 -10.95 -12.88
C LEU A 225 -3.07 -11.65 -11.51
N VAL A 226 -4.23 -11.58 -10.81
CA VAL A 226 -4.50 -11.96 -9.38
C VAL A 226 -3.95 -13.33 -8.93
N GLY A 227 -3.78 -14.29 -9.86
CA GLY A 227 -2.97 -15.50 -9.69
C GLY A 227 -3.42 -16.43 -8.55
N THR A 228 -3.72 -17.68 -8.84
CA THR A 228 -4.04 -18.65 -7.78
C THR A 228 -2.76 -19.17 -7.10
N ALA A 229 -2.75 -19.16 -5.77
CA ALA A 229 -1.67 -19.75 -5.00
C ALA A 229 -1.57 -21.27 -5.24
N PRO A 230 -0.36 -21.87 -5.22
CA PRO A 230 -0.23 -23.32 -5.17
C PRO A 230 -0.96 -23.91 -3.94
N PRO A 231 -1.70 -25.02 -4.07
CA PRO A 231 -2.39 -25.65 -2.95
C PRO A 231 -1.42 -26.07 -1.83
N GLY A 232 -1.77 -25.82 -0.57
CA GLY A 232 -1.10 -26.40 0.60
C GLY A 232 0.04 -25.61 1.25
N LEU A 233 0.29 -24.35 0.85
CA LEU A 233 1.30 -23.48 1.49
C LEU A 233 0.64 -22.42 2.39
N PRO A 234 1.22 -22.07 3.56
CA PRO A 234 0.80 -20.89 4.33
C PRO A 234 0.89 -19.65 3.44
N LEU A 235 -0.25 -19.00 3.23
CA LEU A 235 -0.38 -17.93 2.25
C LEU A 235 0.07 -16.61 2.87
N GLY A 236 1.18 -16.06 2.40
CA GLY A 236 1.26 -14.61 2.29
C GLY A 236 0.11 -14.13 1.39
N SER A 237 -0.61 -13.11 1.82
CA SER A 237 -1.71 -12.53 1.04
C SER A 237 -1.22 -11.26 0.35
N PHE A 238 -1.62 -11.09 -0.91
CA PHE A 238 -1.54 -9.81 -1.60
C PHE A 238 -2.96 -9.27 -1.67
N ASP A 239 -3.10 -7.97 -1.43
CA ASP A 239 -4.35 -7.27 -1.69
C ASP A 239 -4.28 -6.72 -3.12
N ALA A 240 -4.73 -7.57 -4.04
CA ALA A 240 -4.71 -7.31 -5.47
C ALA A 240 -6.08 -7.66 -6.05
N ASP A 241 -6.96 -6.67 -6.11
CA ASP A 241 -8.21 -6.74 -6.86
C ASP A 241 -8.41 -5.48 -7.72
N GLN A 242 -9.41 -5.52 -8.60
CA GLN A 242 -9.70 -4.43 -9.53
C GLN A 242 -10.24 -3.13 -8.87
N PHE A 243 -10.59 -3.18 -7.58
CA PHE A 243 -11.12 -2.10 -6.75
C PHE A 243 -10.10 -1.61 -5.71
N THR A 244 -8.96 -2.27 -5.56
CA THR A 244 -7.84 -1.86 -4.70
C THR A 244 -6.83 -1.00 -5.45
N PRO A 245 -6.17 -0.02 -4.80
CA PRO A 245 -5.20 0.84 -5.44
C PRO A 245 -4.08 0.03 -6.10
N PRO A 246 -3.80 0.24 -7.39
CA PRO A 246 -2.83 -0.55 -8.14
C PRO A 246 -1.39 -0.28 -7.71
N ILE A 247 -1.07 0.89 -7.16
CA ILE A 247 0.27 1.18 -6.64
C ILE A 247 0.17 2.13 -5.43
N PRO A 248 1.08 2.02 -4.44
CA PRO A 248 2.00 0.90 -4.24
C PRO A 248 1.24 -0.43 -4.00
N PHE A 249 1.88 -1.53 -4.37
CA PHE A 249 1.43 -2.88 -4.01
C PHE A 249 1.67 -3.13 -2.52
N VAL A 250 0.81 -3.95 -1.91
CA VAL A 250 1.01 -4.40 -0.53
C VAL A 250 1.21 -5.92 -0.50
N TYR A 251 2.24 -6.34 0.22
CA TYR A 251 2.47 -7.73 0.57
C TYR A 251 2.29 -7.91 2.08
N TYR A 252 1.40 -8.81 2.47
CA TYR A 252 1.20 -9.18 3.87
C TYR A 252 1.99 -10.45 4.18
N ALA A 253 2.84 -10.36 5.21
CA ALA A 253 3.58 -11.50 5.69
C ALA A 253 2.63 -12.52 6.34
N PRO A 254 2.86 -13.83 6.14
CA PRO A 254 2.12 -14.88 6.83
C PRO A 254 2.34 -14.79 8.35
N THR A 255 1.26 -14.83 9.13
CA THR A 255 1.15 -14.84 10.61
C THR A 255 2.44 -14.47 11.39
N PRO A 256 2.57 -13.22 11.89
CA PRO A 256 3.67 -12.77 12.75
C PRO A 256 3.78 -13.60 14.04
N GLY A 257 4.99 -13.74 14.59
CA GLY A 257 5.23 -14.42 15.87
C GLY A 257 5.36 -15.95 15.81
N THR A 258 5.36 -16.56 14.62
CA THR A 258 5.70 -17.99 14.42
C THR A 258 7.18 -18.16 14.02
N ASN A 259 7.67 -19.40 13.89
CA ASN A 259 9.00 -19.70 13.31
C ASN A 259 9.15 -19.25 11.83
N VAL A 260 8.14 -18.56 11.28
CA VAL A 260 8.06 -18.01 9.94
C VAL A 260 7.89 -16.47 9.96
N SER A 261 7.93 -15.84 11.14
CA SER A 261 7.80 -14.38 11.27
C SER A 261 8.93 -13.65 10.56
N TRP A 262 8.69 -12.50 9.95
CA TRP A 262 9.73 -11.69 9.33
C TRP A 262 10.03 -10.44 10.19
N PRO A 263 11.28 -10.04 10.49
CA PRO A 263 12.50 -10.84 10.39
C PRO A 263 12.51 -12.00 11.39
N ASN A 264 12.73 -13.23 10.91
CA ASN A 264 12.99 -14.36 11.81
C ASN A 264 14.47 -14.30 12.21
N ARG A 265 14.74 -13.87 13.44
CA ARG A 265 16.10 -13.83 14.00
C ARG A 265 16.40 -15.00 14.92
N THR A 266 15.51 -15.98 15.03
CA THR A 266 15.74 -17.15 15.87
C THR A 266 16.77 -18.06 15.21
N THR A 267 17.87 -18.32 15.90
CA THR A 267 19.03 -19.10 15.45
C THR A 267 18.80 -20.62 15.50
N THR A 268 17.57 -21.07 15.70
CA THR A 268 17.25 -22.49 15.91
C THR A 268 15.99 -22.86 15.13
N SER A 269 16.18 -23.53 13.98
CA SER A 269 15.17 -24.32 13.25
C SER A 269 14.01 -23.57 12.55
N ALA A 270 14.30 -22.71 11.57
CA ALA A 270 13.33 -22.54 10.49
C ALA A 270 13.51 -23.68 9.48
N SER A 271 12.46 -24.46 9.23
CA SER A 271 12.47 -25.54 8.23
C SER A 271 12.86 -24.97 6.85
N GLY A 272 13.82 -25.59 6.17
CA GLY A 272 14.25 -25.21 4.81
C GLY A 272 15.49 -24.30 4.71
N ILE A 273 16.13 -23.92 5.83
CA ILE A 273 17.43 -23.23 5.82
C ILE A 273 18.54 -24.28 5.63
N ASP A 274 18.83 -24.64 4.38
CA ASP A 274 19.92 -25.54 4.01
C ASP A 274 20.68 -25.04 2.76
N THR A 275 21.81 -25.67 2.47
CA THR A 275 22.63 -25.34 1.30
C THR A 275 21.93 -25.63 -0.03
N THR A 276 20.98 -26.57 -0.06
CA THR A 276 20.16 -26.91 -1.24
C THR A 276 19.23 -25.75 -1.62
N ASN A 277 18.77 -24.98 -0.63
CA ASN A 277 17.95 -23.79 -0.79
C ASN A 277 18.78 -22.47 -0.82
N GLY A 278 20.11 -22.59 -0.91
CA GLY A 278 21.05 -21.48 -1.09
C GLY A 278 21.47 -20.76 0.20
N TYR A 279 21.28 -21.37 1.37
CA TYR A 279 21.72 -20.84 2.67
C TYR A 279 23.10 -21.39 3.06
N SER A 280 23.97 -20.55 3.64
CA SER A 280 25.33 -20.97 4.04
C SER A 280 25.42 -21.58 5.44
N GLN A 281 24.52 -21.23 6.38
CA GLN A 281 24.25 -22.00 7.63
C GLN A 281 23.18 -21.34 8.51
N PHE A 282 23.09 -20.01 8.54
CA PHE A 282 22.03 -19.25 9.23
C PHE A 282 21.80 -17.90 8.53
N PRO A 283 20.54 -17.39 8.45
CA PRO A 283 20.26 -16.08 7.86
C PRO A 283 20.91 -14.97 8.68
N THR A 284 21.58 -14.04 8.02
CA THR A 284 22.08 -12.82 8.67
C THR A 284 20.93 -11.83 8.95
N ALA A 285 21.16 -10.81 9.78
CA ALA A 285 20.10 -9.88 10.22
C ALA A 285 19.48 -9.02 9.09
N ASP A 286 20.14 -9.00 7.93
CA ASP A 286 19.76 -8.39 6.67
C ASP A 286 19.24 -9.41 5.64
N GLU A 287 19.11 -10.68 5.99
CA GLU A 287 18.57 -11.73 5.13
C GLU A 287 17.13 -12.09 5.53
N ILE A 288 16.29 -12.26 4.52
CA ILE A 288 14.92 -12.74 4.68
C ILE A 288 14.96 -14.26 4.50
N PRO A 289 14.69 -15.05 5.55
CA PRO A 289 14.66 -16.50 5.44
C PRO A 289 13.41 -16.98 4.70
N ASN A 290 13.45 -18.25 4.27
CA ASN A 290 12.32 -18.92 3.63
C ASN A 290 11.77 -18.15 2.44
N THR A 291 12.64 -17.61 1.58
CA THR A 291 12.27 -16.98 0.30
C THR A 291 12.45 -17.92 -0.89
N HIS A 292 12.54 -19.23 -0.66
CA HIS A 292 12.75 -20.25 -1.69
C HIS A 292 11.45 -20.92 -2.10
N ARG A 293 11.45 -21.66 -3.22
CA ARG A 293 10.23 -22.32 -3.71
C ARG A 293 9.61 -23.20 -2.62
N ASN A 294 8.28 -23.26 -2.57
CA ASN A 294 7.49 -24.04 -1.60
C ASN A 294 7.62 -23.59 -0.13
N THR A 295 8.00 -22.32 0.09
CA THR A 295 7.92 -21.69 1.41
C THR A 295 6.90 -20.56 1.42
N PRO A 296 6.54 -20.05 2.61
CA PRO A 296 5.55 -18.98 2.73
C PRO A 296 5.96 -17.66 2.04
N PHE A 297 7.27 -17.41 1.87
CA PHE A 297 7.80 -16.29 1.07
C PHE A 297 8.41 -16.77 -0.26
N GLY A 298 8.00 -17.93 -0.75
CA GLY A 298 8.57 -18.49 -1.97
C GLY A 298 8.09 -17.76 -3.24
N PRO A 299 8.99 -17.48 -4.20
CA PRO A 299 8.61 -16.98 -5.51
C PRO A 299 7.72 -17.98 -6.27
N GLY A 300 6.75 -17.47 -7.03
CA GLY A 300 5.81 -18.26 -7.83
C GLY A 300 4.59 -17.46 -8.35
N ARG A 301 4.47 -16.18 -8.01
CA ARG A 301 3.42 -15.28 -8.46
C ARG A 301 4.06 -14.05 -9.12
N ILE A 302 3.33 -13.42 -10.03
CA ILE A 302 3.78 -12.22 -10.73
C ILE A 302 4.05 -11.00 -9.82
N TRP A 303 3.69 -11.08 -8.53
CA TRP A 303 3.86 -10.02 -7.51
C TRP A 303 4.97 -10.30 -6.51
N ASP A 304 5.74 -11.36 -6.72
CA ASP A 304 6.96 -11.60 -5.94
C ASP A 304 8.08 -10.61 -6.31
N ASP A 305 7.76 -9.59 -7.13
CA ASP A 305 8.57 -8.42 -7.44
C ASP A 305 9.10 -7.70 -6.20
N TRP A 306 8.45 -7.84 -5.03
CA TRP A 306 8.99 -7.31 -3.78
C TRP A 306 10.38 -7.88 -3.44
N MET A 307 10.68 -9.08 -3.94
CA MET A 307 11.96 -9.77 -3.76
C MET A 307 13.00 -9.37 -4.81
N ALA A 308 12.66 -8.60 -5.84
CA ALA A 308 13.57 -8.36 -6.95
C ALA A 308 14.80 -7.52 -6.55
N PRO A 309 15.99 -7.76 -7.14
CA PRO A 309 17.16 -6.90 -6.91
C PRO A 309 16.86 -5.43 -7.26
N GLY A 310 17.28 -4.50 -6.40
CA GLY A 310 17.01 -3.07 -6.55
C GLY A 310 15.59 -2.65 -6.17
N GLN A 311 14.75 -3.58 -5.72
CA GLN A 311 13.42 -3.25 -5.23
C GLN A 311 13.51 -2.43 -3.94
N ILE A 312 12.63 -1.45 -3.80
CA ILE A 312 12.54 -0.58 -2.64
C ILE A 312 11.16 -0.73 -2.03
N TRP A 313 11.13 -0.99 -0.73
CA TRP A 313 9.88 -1.15 -0.01
C TRP A 313 9.91 -0.42 1.33
N ILE A 314 8.71 -0.11 1.82
CA ILE A 314 8.46 0.51 3.12
C ILE A 314 7.69 -0.49 3.97
N ASP A 315 8.12 -0.74 5.21
CA ASP A 315 7.37 -1.59 6.15
C ASP A 315 6.31 -0.83 6.94
N GLN A 316 5.52 -1.55 7.75
CA GLN A 316 4.49 -0.93 8.58
C GLN A 316 5.04 0.06 9.63
N ASN A 317 6.34 0.01 9.91
CA ASN A 317 7.02 0.83 10.91
C ASN A 317 7.74 2.03 10.28
N ALA A 318 7.46 2.35 9.01
CA ALA A 318 8.08 3.43 8.24
C ALA A 318 9.58 3.24 7.93
N ASN A 319 10.09 2.00 7.99
CA ASN A 319 11.45 1.71 7.56
C ASN A 319 11.51 1.56 6.03
N VAL A 320 12.36 2.36 5.39
CA VAL A 320 12.68 2.22 3.96
C VAL A 320 13.83 1.24 3.78
N LEU A 321 13.63 0.18 3.02
CA LEU A 321 14.62 -0.88 2.81
C LEU A 321 14.76 -1.20 1.31
N GLU A 322 15.99 -1.45 0.89
CA GLU A 322 16.34 -1.83 -0.49
C GLU A 322 16.82 -3.27 -0.53
N VAL A 323 16.37 -4.01 -1.55
CA VAL A 323 16.81 -5.37 -1.83
C VAL A 323 18.14 -5.33 -2.58
N LEU A 324 19.24 -5.62 -1.88
CA LEU A 324 20.57 -5.69 -2.46
C LEU A 324 20.76 -6.94 -3.33
N ARG A 325 20.28 -8.09 -2.84
CA ARG A 325 20.28 -9.35 -3.58
C ARG A 325 18.89 -9.94 -3.51
N GLY A 326 18.26 -10.05 -4.66
CA GLY A 326 16.89 -10.47 -4.77
C GLY A 326 16.70 -11.79 -5.50
N ARG A 327 15.42 -12.14 -5.69
CA ARG A 327 14.96 -13.25 -6.52
C ARG A 327 14.05 -12.69 -7.61
N MET A 328 14.23 -13.18 -8.84
CA MET A 328 13.35 -12.82 -9.97
C MET A 328 12.57 -14.03 -10.50
N VAL A 329 12.93 -15.25 -10.08
CA VAL A 329 12.31 -16.48 -10.54
C VAL A 329 12.18 -17.46 -9.39
N ALA A 330 11.17 -18.32 -9.49
CA ALA A 330 11.06 -19.49 -8.63
C ALA A 330 12.20 -20.46 -8.92
N GLY A 331 13.32 -20.30 -8.22
CA GLY A 331 14.41 -21.27 -8.25
C GLY A 331 13.88 -22.64 -7.85
N ALA A 332 13.59 -23.50 -8.84
CA ALA A 332 13.32 -24.90 -8.59
C ALA A 332 14.64 -25.62 -8.28
N ALA A 333 14.59 -26.67 -7.44
CA ALA A 333 15.70 -27.60 -7.31
C ALA A 333 16.06 -28.14 -8.71
N GLY A 334 17.31 -27.95 -9.14
CA GLY A 334 17.77 -28.30 -10.49
C GLY A 334 17.44 -27.30 -11.61
N SER A 335 16.89 -26.12 -11.31
CA SER A 335 16.74 -25.04 -12.30
C SER A 335 18.10 -24.43 -12.66
N ALA A 336 18.17 -23.63 -13.73
CA ALA A 336 19.37 -22.87 -14.09
C ALA A 336 19.77 -21.80 -13.06
N PHE A 337 18.92 -21.51 -12.08
CA PHE A 337 19.16 -20.53 -11.01
C PHE A 337 18.90 -21.11 -9.60
N PRO A 338 19.50 -22.25 -9.23
CA PRO A 338 19.28 -22.88 -7.93
C PRO A 338 19.99 -22.12 -6.80
N SER A 339 20.80 -21.11 -7.14
CA SER A 339 21.73 -20.36 -6.29
C SER A 339 21.31 -18.92 -5.99
N GLN A 340 20.09 -18.49 -6.36
CA GLN A 340 19.56 -17.23 -5.84
C GLN A 340 19.30 -17.48 -4.34
N GLY A 341 20.27 -17.16 -3.48
CA GLY A 341 20.21 -17.33 -2.03
C GLY A 341 19.06 -16.53 -1.37
N PRO A 342 19.04 -16.36 -0.04
CA PRO A 342 17.99 -15.54 0.59
C PRO A 342 17.91 -14.14 -0.03
N VAL A 343 16.73 -13.53 0.03
CA VAL A 343 16.59 -12.10 -0.26
C VAL A 343 17.40 -11.35 0.78
N LYS A 344 18.40 -10.61 0.31
CA LYS A 344 19.32 -9.84 1.15
C LYS A 344 19.05 -8.36 0.97
N LEU A 345 18.91 -7.68 2.10
CA LEU A 345 18.66 -6.25 2.17
C LEU A 345 19.98 -5.49 2.24
N GLN A 346 19.96 -4.24 1.82
CA GLN A 346 21.12 -3.35 1.91
C GLN A 346 21.55 -3.11 3.38
N ARG A 347 20.61 -3.22 4.31
CA ARG A 347 20.83 -3.07 5.75
C ARG A 347 19.89 -3.98 6.55
N PRO A 348 20.25 -4.35 7.79
CA PRO A 348 19.35 -5.07 8.67
C PRO A 348 18.05 -4.31 8.93
N ILE A 349 16.94 -5.05 9.06
CA ILE A 349 15.66 -4.47 9.49
C ILE A 349 15.81 -3.91 10.92
N PRO A 350 15.42 -2.66 11.20
CA PRO A 350 15.48 -2.14 12.56
C PRO A 350 14.63 -2.97 13.53
N VAL A 351 15.15 -3.19 14.74
CA VAL A 351 14.41 -3.86 15.81
C VAL A 351 13.50 -2.83 16.46
N VAL A 352 12.20 -3.07 16.43
CA VAL A 352 11.20 -2.19 17.06
C VAL A 352 10.54 -2.92 18.25
N PRO A 353 10.22 -2.20 19.34
CA PRO A 353 9.53 -2.79 20.48
C PRO A 353 8.19 -3.42 20.09
N ALA A 354 7.84 -4.53 20.75
CA ALA A 354 6.54 -5.18 20.61
C ALA A 354 5.44 -4.30 21.23
N ALA A 355 4.85 -3.42 20.42
CA ALA A 355 3.85 -2.45 20.86
C ALA A 355 2.73 -2.27 19.81
N PRO A 356 1.52 -1.83 20.23
CA PRO A 356 0.41 -1.63 19.30
C PRO A 356 0.75 -0.61 18.23
N VAL A 357 1.50 0.44 18.55
CA VAL A 357 2.00 1.41 17.56
C VAL A 357 2.84 0.79 16.43
N ASN A 358 3.38 -0.41 16.64
CA ASN A 358 4.22 -1.15 15.68
C ASN A 358 3.48 -2.36 15.08
N GLY A 359 2.14 -2.40 15.19
CA GLY A 359 1.33 -3.50 14.67
C GLY A 359 1.39 -4.77 15.51
N PHE A 360 1.83 -4.70 16.77
CA PHE A 360 1.94 -5.87 17.65
C PHE A 360 1.07 -5.75 18.90
N TRP A 361 0.23 -6.75 19.17
CA TRP A 361 -0.66 -6.77 20.33
C TRP A 361 -0.41 -7.97 21.24
N ILE A 362 -0.06 -7.70 22.51
CA ILE A 362 0.29 -8.71 23.52
C ILE A 362 -0.95 -9.50 24.02
N LYS A 363 -2.16 -8.97 23.84
CA LYS A 363 -3.42 -9.58 24.31
C LYS A 363 -4.28 -10.14 23.18
N ASP A 364 -3.70 -10.63 22.09
CA ASP A 364 -4.49 -11.46 21.17
C ASP A 364 -4.72 -12.81 21.87
N PRO A 365 -5.96 -13.21 22.21
CA PRO A 365 -6.23 -14.48 22.88
C PRO A 365 -5.77 -15.70 22.05
N PHE A 366 -5.47 -15.51 20.75
CA PHE A 366 -4.86 -16.53 19.90
C PHE A 366 -3.34 -16.71 20.12
N ILE A 367 -2.66 -15.70 20.69
CA ILE A 367 -1.21 -15.70 20.96
C ILE A 367 -0.92 -15.83 22.46
N ALA A 368 -1.90 -15.50 23.32
CA ALA A 368 -1.80 -15.52 24.78
C ALA A 368 -1.44 -16.90 25.40
N GLY A 369 -1.42 -17.98 24.61
CA GLY A 369 -0.97 -19.30 25.04
C GLY A 369 0.55 -19.53 25.02
N ASN A 370 1.34 -18.65 24.40
CA ASN A 370 2.79 -18.87 24.26
C ASN A 370 3.60 -17.74 24.92
N ALA A 371 3.93 -17.91 26.20
CA ALA A 371 4.79 -17.01 26.98
C ALA A 371 6.27 -16.98 26.53
N ALA A 372 6.58 -17.45 25.32
CA ALA A 372 7.94 -17.62 24.81
C ALA A 372 8.32 -16.64 23.69
N THR A 373 7.41 -15.77 23.23
CA THR A 373 7.72 -14.79 22.17
C THR A 373 8.60 -13.67 22.75
N PRO A 374 9.83 -13.48 22.26
CA PRO A 374 10.73 -12.48 22.82
C PRO A 374 10.11 -11.07 22.74
N PRO A 375 10.20 -10.26 23.81
CA PRO A 375 9.49 -8.98 23.97
C PRO A 375 9.95 -7.85 23.02
N PHE A 376 10.86 -8.13 22.09
CA PHE A 376 11.56 -7.11 21.29
C PHE A 376 11.35 -7.22 19.78
N HIS A 377 10.39 -8.00 19.29
CA HIS A 377 10.20 -8.16 17.84
C HIS A 377 8.73 -7.99 17.44
N ALA A 378 8.29 -6.75 17.19
CA ALA A 378 7.18 -6.60 16.26
C ALA A 378 7.70 -7.02 14.87
N GLY A 379 7.31 -8.20 14.41
CA GLY A 379 7.64 -8.66 13.07
C GLY A 379 7.04 -7.70 12.02
N ILE A 380 7.66 -7.62 10.84
CA ILE A 380 7.06 -7.05 9.64
C ILE A 380 5.80 -7.85 9.31
N GLY A 381 4.65 -7.18 9.43
CA GLY A 381 3.35 -7.72 9.09
C GLY A 381 2.95 -7.38 7.66
N ALA A 382 3.44 -6.25 7.13
CA ALA A 382 3.20 -5.85 5.76
C ALA A 382 4.33 -4.97 5.23
N ILE A 383 4.52 -5.01 3.91
CA ILE A 383 5.38 -4.10 3.16
C ILE A 383 4.63 -3.52 1.97
N TRP A 384 5.03 -2.33 1.57
CA TRP A 384 4.52 -1.63 0.39
C TRP A 384 5.67 -1.36 -0.57
N PHE A 385 5.43 -1.60 -1.86
CA PHE A 385 6.44 -1.49 -2.90
C PHE A 385 5.82 -1.14 -4.25
N VAL A 386 6.63 -0.70 -5.21
CA VAL A 386 6.18 -0.50 -6.60
C VAL A 386 6.54 -1.75 -7.41
N PRO A 387 5.60 -2.41 -8.11
CA PRO A 387 5.91 -3.60 -8.89
C PRO A 387 6.88 -3.26 -10.03
N ASN A 388 7.57 -4.25 -10.58
CA ASN A 388 8.51 -4.04 -11.69
C ASN A 388 7.81 -4.03 -13.05
N THR A 389 6.56 -4.50 -13.11
CA THR A 389 5.77 -4.52 -14.34
C THR A 389 4.32 -4.20 -14.03
N ASP A 390 3.69 -3.40 -14.89
CA ASP A 390 2.26 -3.12 -14.80
C ASP A 390 1.42 -4.00 -15.73
N ARG A 391 0.10 -3.79 -15.70
CA ARG A 391 -0.85 -4.53 -16.56
C ARG A 391 -0.67 -4.30 -18.06
N PHE A 392 -0.01 -3.21 -18.46
CA PHE A 392 0.23 -2.87 -19.85
C PHE A 392 1.60 -3.38 -20.33
N GLY A 393 2.33 -4.07 -19.46
CA GLY A 393 3.68 -4.58 -19.72
C GLY A 393 4.77 -3.51 -19.62
N ASN A 394 4.44 -2.32 -19.10
CA ASN A 394 5.44 -1.29 -18.86
C ASN A 394 6.42 -1.78 -17.79
N VAL A 395 7.71 -1.61 -18.05
CA VAL A 395 8.76 -1.89 -17.07
C VAL A 395 8.86 -0.70 -16.13
N ILE A 396 8.56 -0.94 -14.86
CA ILE A 396 8.70 0.04 -13.80
C ILE A 396 10.00 -0.26 -13.06
N THR A 397 10.84 0.74 -12.87
CA THR A 397 12.05 0.61 -12.04
C THR A 397 11.91 1.54 -10.83
N PRO A 398 11.84 1.00 -9.60
CA PRO A 398 11.97 1.78 -8.38
C PRO A 398 13.29 2.56 -8.39
N VAL A 399 13.25 3.82 -7.98
CA VAL A 399 14.42 4.72 -7.97
C VAL A 399 14.72 5.19 -6.55
N TYR A 400 13.68 5.50 -5.78
CA TYR A 400 13.82 6.03 -4.43
C TYR A 400 12.51 5.90 -3.67
N ALA A 401 12.57 5.78 -2.35
CA ALA A 401 11.41 5.97 -1.49
C ALA A 401 11.81 6.74 -0.23
N THR A 402 10.87 7.50 0.32
CA THR A 402 11.09 8.26 1.56
C THR A 402 9.82 8.30 2.39
N VAL A 403 9.99 8.49 3.70
CA VAL A 403 8.89 8.80 4.62
C VAL A 403 9.19 10.15 5.26
N GLU A 404 8.24 11.06 5.16
CA GLU A 404 8.31 12.37 5.80
C GLU A 404 7.00 12.68 6.53
N GLU A 405 7.05 13.54 7.54
CA GLU A 405 5.84 14.15 8.09
C GLU A 405 5.21 15.05 7.02
N LEU A 406 3.88 15.00 6.85
CA LEU A 406 3.17 15.87 5.90
C LEU A 406 3.38 17.34 6.25
#